data_AF-A0A969K5U2-F1
#
_entry.id   AF-A0A969K5U2-F1
#
_cell.length_a   1.000
_cell.length_b   1.000
_cell.length_c   1.000
_cell.angle_alpha   90.00
_cell.angle_beta   90.00
_cell.angle_gamma   90.00
#
_symmetry.space_group_name_H-M   'P 1'
#
loop_
_entity.id
_entity.type
_entity.pdbx_description
1 polymer ?
#
loop_
_entity_poly.entity_id
_entity_poly.type
_entity_poly.pdbx_seq_one_letter_code
_entity_poly.pdbx_strand_id
1 'polypeptide(L)'
;MAISLNRFVEKTDLLAQTEIDKVRLLSFYHHIHQEDFEFSVDLVCDWFEKLGLHKPNKSRLKQNLSKSRSFVKGRGQESFRLHANDLKSLSQDHSFISEKSEEIESIDTILPASLYEETRGYIESLAKQINASYEHNIFDGCAVLMRRLLEICLIHSYEHQGIDAEIRSNGNYKMLSDIVSNATNNSKLSLSRNTKSCLEDFRALGNFSAHKIYYNARRSDIQKVILEYRAAIEELLYKNGIKK
;
A
#
# COMPACT_ATOMS: atom_id res chain seq x y z
N MET A 1 -6.03 -8.80 -4.28
CA MET A 1 -6.95 -7.95 -3.51
C MET A 1 -7.96 -7.41 -4.51
N ALA A 2 -9.27 -7.49 -4.23
CA ALA A 2 -10.26 -6.95 -5.15
C ALA A 2 -10.16 -5.42 -5.17
N ILE A 3 -10.40 -4.80 -6.33
CA ILE A 3 -10.32 -3.34 -6.50
C ILE A 3 -11.24 -2.64 -5.50
N SER A 4 -10.75 -1.60 -4.81
CA SER A 4 -11.57 -0.81 -3.89
C SER A 4 -12.62 0.02 -4.65
N LEU A 5 -13.73 0.37 -3.98
CA LEU A 5 -14.80 1.16 -4.61
C LEU A 5 -14.30 2.51 -5.11
N ASN A 6 -13.46 3.20 -4.33
CA ASN A 6 -12.92 4.50 -4.72
C ASN A 6 -12.08 4.39 -6.00
N ARG A 7 -11.19 3.40 -6.06
CA ARG A 7 -10.37 3.15 -7.24
C ARG A 7 -11.19 2.74 -8.45
N PHE A 8 -12.28 1.98 -8.25
CA PHE A 8 -13.22 1.65 -9.31
C PHE A 8 -13.95 2.89 -9.84
N VAL A 9 -14.44 3.76 -8.93
CA VAL A 9 -15.11 5.02 -9.27
C VAL A 9 -14.19 5.92 -10.11
N GLU A 10 -12.92 6.04 -9.72
CA GLU A 10 -11.91 6.81 -10.46
C GLU A 10 -11.62 6.20 -11.84
N LYS A 11 -11.32 4.90 -11.90
CA LYS A 11 -10.95 4.23 -13.17
C LYS A 11 -12.09 4.15 -14.19
N THR A 12 -13.33 4.22 -13.74
CA THR A 12 -14.51 4.18 -14.63
C THR A 12 -15.10 5.56 -14.91
N ASP A 13 -14.51 6.62 -14.36
CA ASP A 13 -15.05 7.99 -14.39
C ASP A 13 -16.54 8.03 -14.01
N LEU A 14 -16.88 7.25 -12.97
CA LEU A 14 -18.27 6.93 -12.62
C LEU A 14 -19.10 8.18 -12.36
N LEU A 15 -18.49 9.18 -11.72
CA LEU A 15 -19.17 10.42 -11.31
C LEU A 15 -19.65 11.24 -12.52
N ALA A 16 -18.98 11.15 -13.67
CA ALA A 16 -19.38 11.83 -14.90
C ALA A 16 -20.48 11.10 -15.69
N GLN A 17 -20.75 9.83 -15.39
CA GLN A 17 -21.69 9.00 -16.14
C GLN A 17 -23.16 9.39 -15.92
N THR A 18 -24.06 8.90 -16.78
CA THR A 18 -25.51 9.08 -16.58
C THR A 18 -25.99 8.36 -15.33
N GLU A 19 -27.18 8.71 -14.80
CA GLU A 19 -27.76 8.01 -13.64
C GLU A 19 -27.85 6.49 -13.86
N ILE A 20 -28.23 6.06 -15.07
CA ILE A 20 -28.38 4.64 -15.39
C ILE A 20 -27.03 3.95 -15.56
N ASP A 21 -26.05 4.62 -16.18
CA ASP A 21 -24.70 4.06 -16.34
C ASP A 21 -23.97 3.97 -15.00
N LYS A 22 -24.17 4.93 -14.08
CA LYS A 22 -23.72 4.82 -12.69
C LYS A 22 -24.26 3.56 -12.02
N VAL A 23 -25.57 3.28 -12.15
CA VAL A 23 -26.18 2.06 -11.59
C VAL A 23 -25.63 0.81 -12.27
N ARG A 24 -25.41 0.85 -13.60
CA ARG A 24 -24.82 -0.24 -14.38
C ARG A 24 -23.40 -0.58 -13.90
N LEU A 25 -22.55 0.42 -13.67
CA LEU A 25 -21.20 0.24 -13.16
C LEU A 25 -21.17 -0.22 -11.70
N LEU A 26 -21.99 0.37 -10.83
CA LEU A 26 -22.04 -0.02 -9.40
C LEU A 26 -22.58 -1.44 -9.23
N SER A 27 -23.62 -1.82 -9.98
CA SER A 27 -24.12 -3.20 -9.94
C SER A 27 -23.08 -4.20 -10.43
N PHE A 28 -22.24 -3.83 -11.41
CA PHE A 28 -21.13 -4.67 -11.85
C PHE A 28 -20.04 -4.78 -10.77
N TYR A 29 -19.65 -3.66 -10.14
CA TYR A 29 -18.71 -3.65 -9.01
C TYR A 29 -19.18 -4.55 -7.86
N HIS A 30 -20.47 -4.54 -7.52
CA HIS A 30 -21.00 -5.42 -6.47
C HIS A 30 -21.06 -6.88 -6.91
N HIS A 31 -21.39 -7.16 -8.18
CA HIS A 31 -21.42 -8.51 -8.73
C HIS A 31 -20.05 -9.20 -8.70
N ILE A 32 -18.96 -8.49 -9.00
CA ILE A 32 -17.61 -9.08 -8.94
C ILE A 32 -17.15 -9.42 -7.50
N HIS A 33 -17.82 -8.89 -6.47
CA HIS A 33 -17.52 -9.14 -5.06
C HIS A 33 -18.51 -10.11 -4.39
N GLN A 34 -19.67 -10.33 -5.00
CA GLN A 34 -20.73 -11.17 -4.47
C GLN A 34 -21.38 -11.96 -5.60
N GLU A 35 -21.26 -13.29 -5.54
CA GLU A 35 -21.97 -14.17 -6.48
C GLU A 35 -23.48 -13.95 -6.41
N ASP A 36 -24.15 -14.10 -7.57
CA ASP A 36 -25.60 -13.93 -7.70
C ASP A 36 -26.12 -12.57 -7.16
N PHE A 37 -25.31 -11.50 -7.25
CA PHE A 37 -25.67 -10.17 -6.76
C PHE A 37 -26.96 -9.63 -7.40
N GLU A 38 -27.93 -9.28 -6.56
CA GLU A 38 -29.16 -8.56 -6.91
C GLU A 38 -29.30 -7.32 -6.03
N PHE A 39 -30.00 -6.30 -6.53
CA PHE A 39 -30.18 -5.05 -5.81
C PHE A 39 -31.61 -4.52 -5.91
N SER A 40 -32.02 -3.77 -4.89
CA SER A 40 -33.26 -2.99 -4.90
C SER A 40 -32.99 -1.53 -5.28
N VAL A 41 -34.05 -0.80 -5.59
CA VAL A 41 -33.97 0.65 -5.81
C VAL A 41 -33.52 1.39 -4.55
N ASP A 42 -33.89 0.89 -3.37
CA ASP A 42 -33.44 1.46 -2.09
C ASP A 42 -31.93 1.33 -1.92
N LEU A 43 -31.37 0.15 -2.24
CA LEU A 43 -29.93 -0.07 -2.16
C LEU A 43 -29.16 0.85 -3.12
N VAL A 44 -29.71 1.13 -4.30
CA VAL A 44 -29.12 2.12 -5.23
C VAL A 44 -29.10 3.52 -4.63
N CYS A 45 -30.18 3.94 -3.96
CA CYS A 45 -30.20 5.23 -3.27
C CYS A 45 -29.13 5.31 -2.18
N ASP A 46 -28.90 4.22 -1.44
CA ASP A 46 -27.86 4.15 -0.42
C ASP A 46 -26.45 4.24 -1.01
N TRP A 47 -26.20 3.62 -2.18
CA TRP A 47 -24.93 3.76 -2.88
C TRP A 47 -24.65 5.21 -3.28
N PHE A 48 -25.66 5.88 -3.84
CA PHE A 48 -25.52 7.28 -4.25
C PHE A 48 -25.22 8.16 -3.05
N GLU A 49 -25.94 7.98 -1.94
CA GLU A 49 -25.68 8.74 -0.71
C GLU A 49 -24.26 8.48 -0.15
N LYS A 50 -23.81 7.23 -0.11
CA LYS A 50 -22.45 6.89 0.35
C LYS A 50 -21.35 7.51 -0.52
N LEU A 51 -21.63 7.70 -1.81
CA LEU A 51 -20.73 8.38 -2.75
C LEU A 51 -20.89 9.90 -2.76
N GLY A 52 -21.74 10.47 -1.88
CA GLY A 52 -22.01 11.91 -1.84
C GLY A 52 -22.82 12.43 -3.02
N LEU A 53 -23.52 11.56 -3.75
CA LEU A 53 -24.36 11.89 -4.89
C LEU A 53 -25.81 12.18 -4.45
N HIS A 54 -26.53 12.97 -5.26
CA HIS A 54 -27.96 13.19 -5.06
C HIS A 54 -28.76 11.89 -5.17
N LYS A 55 -29.62 11.63 -4.17
CA LYS A 55 -30.48 10.44 -4.18
C LYS A 55 -31.40 10.41 -5.40
N PRO A 56 -31.42 9.31 -6.18
CA PRO A 56 -32.35 9.16 -7.29
C PRO A 56 -33.81 9.15 -6.83
N ASN A 57 -34.72 9.60 -7.71
CA ASN A 57 -36.15 9.41 -7.49
C ASN A 57 -36.49 7.93 -7.69
N LYS A 58 -36.98 7.26 -6.64
CA LYS A 58 -37.21 5.80 -6.63
C LYS A 58 -38.14 5.33 -7.75
N SER A 59 -39.28 6.00 -7.95
CA SER A 59 -40.25 5.61 -8.97
C SER A 59 -39.71 5.78 -10.38
N ARG A 60 -39.05 6.92 -10.65
CA ARG A 60 -38.41 7.19 -11.95
C ARG A 60 -37.29 6.19 -12.23
N LEU A 61 -36.43 5.93 -11.25
CA LEU A 61 -35.34 4.98 -11.37
C LEU A 61 -35.87 3.57 -11.64
N LYS A 62 -36.86 3.09 -10.87
CA LYS A 62 -37.50 1.79 -11.10
C LYS A 62 -38.03 1.64 -12.53
N GLN A 63 -38.68 2.67 -13.06
CA GLN A 63 -39.19 2.67 -14.43
C GLN A 63 -38.06 2.62 -15.45
N ASN A 64 -36.99 3.39 -15.25
CA ASN A 64 -35.84 3.42 -16.15
C ASN A 64 -35.07 2.09 -16.15
N LEU A 65 -34.87 1.48 -14.97
CA LEU A 65 -34.26 0.15 -14.84
C LEU A 65 -35.08 -0.91 -15.58
N SER A 66 -36.41 -0.86 -15.44
CA SER A 66 -37.31 -1.82 -16.10
C SER A 66 -37.35 -1.68 -17.63
N LYS A 67 -37.05 -0.48 -18.16
CA LYS A 67 -37.01 -0.20 -19.60
C LYS A 67 -35.62 -0.45 -20.22
N SER A 68 -34.58 -0.44 -19.40
CA SER A 68 -33.20 -0.64 -19.87
C SER A 68 -32.94 -2.10 -20.19
N ARG A 69 -32.21 -2.35 -21.29
CA ARG A 69 -31.78 -3.70 -21.69
C ARG A 69 -30.66 -4.24 -20.79
N SER A 70 -30.00 -3.36 -20.04
CA SER A 70 -28.88 -3.72 -19.19
C SER A 70 -29.28 -4.43 -17.89
N PHE A 71 -30.57 -4.41 -17.54
CA PHE A 71 -31.06 -5.01 -16.31
C PHE A 71 -32.19 -6.00 -16.58
N VAL A 72 -32.28 -7.01 -15.72
CA VAL A 72 -33.39 -7.94 -15.65
C VAL A 72 -33.93 -7.99 -14.24
N LYS A 73 -35.16 -8.46 -14.06
CA LYS A 73 -35.71 -8.74 -12.73
C LYS A 73 -34.87 -9.81 -12.04
N GLY A 74 -34.62 -9.62 -10.75
CA GLY A 74 -34.01 -10.62 -9.90
C GLY A 74 -35.01 -11.67 -9.42
N ARG A 75 -34.52 -12.60 -8.61
CA ARG A 75 -35.28 -13.66 -7.94
C ARG A 75 -36.04 -13.11 -6.72
N GLY A 76 -35.51 -12.06 -6.08
CA GLY A 76 -36.15 -11.37 -4.96
C GLY A 76 -37.35 -10.51 -5.36
N GLN A 77 -38.18 -10.17 -4.37
CA GLN A 77 -39.28 -9.22 -4.59
C GLN A 77 -38.69 -7.84 -4.91
N GLU A 78 -39.13 -7.24 -6.02
CA GLU A 78 -38.72 -5.89 -6.43
C GLU A 78 -37.19 -5.70 -6.58
N SER A 79 -36.48 -6.78 -6.93
CA SER A 79 -35.03 -6.75 -7.19
C SER A 79 -34.70 -6.73 -8.69
N PHE A 80 -33.51 -6.22 -8.99
CA PHE A 80 -32.91 -6.19 -10.31
C PHE A 80 -31.53 -6.83 -10.25
N ARG A 81 -31.06 -7.31 -11.40
CA ARG A 81 -29.69 -7.74 -11.63
C ARG A 81 -29.24 -7.30 -13.02
N LEU A 82 -27.93 -7.21 -13.23
CA LEU A 82 -27.39 -6.96 -14.57
C LEU A 82 -27.71 -8.12 -15.51
N HIS A 83 -28.01 -7.78 -16.76
CA HIS A 83 -28.16 -8.77 -17.81
C HIS A 83 -26.79 -9.42 -18.12
N ALA A 84 -26.78 -10.72 -18.45
CA ALA A 84 -25.54 -11.48 -18.67
C ALA A 84 -24.66 -10.89 -19.79
N ASN A 85 -25.27 -10.39 -20.87
CA ASN A 85 -24.53 -9.73 -21.95
C ASN A 85 -23.85 -8.43 -21.48
N ASP A 86 -24.49 -7.65 -20.61
CA ASP A 86 -23.90 -6.45 -20.04
C ASP A 86 -22.77 -6.79 -19.07
N LEU A 87 -22.93 -7.83 -18.24
CA LEU A 87 -21.84 -8.34 -17.39
C LEU A 87 -20.62 -8.73 -18.24
N LYS A 88 -20.84 -9.43 -19.35
CA LYS A 88 -19.76 -9.84 -20.25
C LYS A 88 -19.09 -8.62 -20.89
N SER A 89 -19.85 -7.65 -21.41
CA SER A 89 -19.31 -6.41 -21.99
C SER A 89 -18.49 -5.65 -20.96
N LEU A 90 -19.05 -5.38 -19.77
CA LEU A 90 -18.36 -4.63 -18.71
C LEU A 90 -17.10 -5.34 -18.22
N SER A 91 -17.10 -6.69 -18.17
CA SER A 91 -15.90 -7.45 -17.82
C SER A 91 -14.79 -7.31 -18.87
N GLN A 92 -15.15 -7.19 -20.15
CA GLN A 92 -14.20 -6.96 -21.24
C GLN A 92 -13.69 -5.51 -21.25
N ASP A 93 -14.60 -4.56 -21.09
CA ASP A 93 -14.30 -3.12 -21.10
C ASP A 93 -13.48 -2.68 -19.87
N HIS A 94 -13.54 -3.47 -18.78
CA HIS A 94 -12.88 -3.17 -17.51
C HIS A 94 -11.98 -4.33 -17.04
N SER A 95 -11.14 -4.87 -17.94
CA SER A 95 -10.19 -5.95 -17.63
C SER A 95 -9.27 -5.64 -16.45
N PHE A 96 -8.99 -4.36 -16.19
CA PHE A 96 -8.16 -3.88 -15.07
C PHE A 96 -8.67 -4.32 -13.70
N ILE A 97 -9.93 -4.72 -13.59
CA ILE A 97 -10.52 -5.28 -12.36
C ILE A 97 -9.93 -6.66 -12.04
N SER A 98 -9.60 -7.42 -13.09
CA SER A 98 -8.99 -8.76 -12.98
C SER A 98 -7.47 -8.72 -12.90
N GLU A 99 -6.86 -7.61 -13.30
CA GLU A 99 -5.40 -7.44 -13.28
C GLU A 99 -4.91 -7.19 -11.85
N LYS A 100 -3.92 -7.99 -11.42
CA LYS A 100 -3.26 -7.75 -10.15
C LYS A 100 -2.38 -6.51 -10.28
N SER A 101 -2.75 -5.45 -9.59
CA SER A 101 -1.93 -4.24 -9.46
C SER A 101 -0.65 -4.52 -8.69
N GLU A 102 0.49 -4.05 -9.20
CA GLU A 102 1.77 -4.02 -8.47
C GLU A 102 1.93 -2.76 -7.61
N GLU A 103 0.99 -1.82 -7.72
CA GLU A 103 0.94 -0.62 -6.89
C GLU A 103 0.81 -0.99 -5.41
N ILE A 104 1.64 -0.37 -4.58
CA ILE A 104 1.63 -0.52 -3.13
C ILE A 104 0.83 0.63 -2.55
N GLU A 105 -0.30 0.31 -1.91
CA GLU A 105 -1.15 1.29 -1.22
C GLU A 105 -0.67 1.42 0.24
N SER A 106 -0.37 2.65 0.67
CA SER A 106 -0.03 2.98 2.06
C SER A 106 -0.46 4.41 2.44
N ILE A 107 -0.62 4.67 3.74
CA ILE A 107 -0.86 6.01 4.31
C ILE A 107 0.39 6.58 5.01
N ASP A 108 1.54 5.95 4.77
CA ASP A 108 2.87 6.41 5.15
C ASP A 108 3.13 6.50 6.66
N THR A 109 2.64 5.50 7.40
CA THR A 109 2.68 5.49 8.87
C THR A 109 4.11 5.51 9.44
N ILE A 110 5.07 4.76 8.86
CA ILE A 110 6.43 4.66 9.38
C ILE A 110 7.32 5.73 8.76
N LEU A 111 7.40 5.75 7.43
CA LEU A 111 8.22 6.68 6.65
C LEU A 111 7.28 7.57 5.83
N PRO A 112 7.24 8.90 6.03
CA PRO A 112 6.45 9.78 5.19
C PRO A 112 6.99 9.83 3.74
N ALA A 113 6.09 9.91 2.76
CA ALA A 113 6.41 10.07 1.33
C ALA A 113 7.50 11.12 1.05
N SER A 114 7.43 12.26 1.74
CA SER A 114 8.40 13.34 1.61
C SER A 114 9.85 12.94 1.86
N LEU A 115 10.13 11.82 2.55
CA LEU A 115 11.49 11.31 2.75
C LEU A 115 12.03 10.51 1.57
N TYR A 116 11.18 9.74 0.88
CA TYR A 116 11.65 8.77 -0.10
C TYR A 116 11.19 9.04 -1.53
N GLU A 117 10.16 9.85 -1.77
CA GLU A 117 9.75 10.21 -3.13
C GLU A 117 10.83 10.99 -3.86
N GLU A 118 10.90 10.77 -5.18
CA GLU A 118 11.91 11.35 -6.07
C GLU A 118 13.34 10.95 -5.70
N THR A 119 13.50 9.76 -5.13
CA THR A 119 14.81 9.19 -4.81
C THR A 119 15.16 8.04 -5.76
N ARG A 120 15.80 6.98 -5.28
CA ARG A 120 16.09 5.80 -6.08
C ARG A 120 14.89 4.87 -6.02
N GLY A 121 14.44 4.33 -7.16
CA GLY A 121 13.22 3.53 -7.23
C GLY A 121 13.15 2.33 -6.27
N TYR A 122 14.28 1.72 -5.93
CA TYR A 122 14.31 0.65 -4.93
C TYR A 122 14.16 1.15 -3.47
N ILE A 123 14.61 2.36 -3.16
CA ILE A 123 14.39 3.02 -1.85
C ILE A 123 12.92 3.37 -1.71
N GLU A 124 12.34 3.98 -2.75
CA GLU A 124 10.90 4.27 -2.82
C GLU A 124 10.06 3.02 -2.62
N SER A 125 10.36 1.96 -3.38
CA SER A 125 9.65 0.69 -3.28
C SER A 125 9.77 0.09 -1.88
N LEU A 126 10.96 0.10 -1.27
CA LEU A 126 11.14 -0.41 0.09
C LEU A 126 10.36 0.40 1.12
N ALA A 127 10.39 1.73 1.05
CA ALA A 127 9.67 2.57 1.99
C ALA A 127 8.15 2.36 1.90
N LYS A 128 7.60 2.30 0.68
CA LYS A 128 6.19 1.95 0.45
C LYS A 128 5.84 0.56 1.02
N GLN A 129 6.69 -0.45 0.79
CA GLN A 129 6.48 -1.80 1.34
C GLN A 129 6.57 -1.82 2.88
N ILE A 130 7.45 -1.04 3.49
CA ILE A 130 7.55 -0.92 4.96
C ILE A 130 6.24 -0.35 5.52
N ASN A 131 5.73 0.75 4.94
CA ASN A 131 4.47 1.34 5.37
C ASN A 131 3.29 0.36 5.21
N ALA A 132 3.12 -0.21 4.02
CA ALA A 132 2.03 -1.14 3.73
C ALA A 132 2.09 -2.40 4.61
N SER A 133 3.28 -2.97 4.83
CA SER A 133 3.41 -4.16 5.69
C SER A 133 3.02 -3.87 7.15
N TYR A 134 3.38 -2.71 7.70
CA TYR A 134 2.93 -2.30 9.02
C TYR A 134 1.41 -2.06 9.09
N GLU A 135 0.86 -1.38 8.09
CA GLU A 135 -0.56 -1.01 8.02
C GLU A 135 -1.46 -2.23 7.85
N HIS A 136 -0.99 -3.25 7.12
CA HIS A 136 -1.70 -4.52 6.90
C HIS A 136 -1.35 -5.65 7.88
N ASN A 137 -0.73 -5.34 9.03
CA ASN A 137 -0.39 -6.29 10.09
C ASN A 137 0.65 -7.39 9.72
N ILE A 138 1.48 -7.15 8.71
CA ILE A 138 2.57 -8.04 8.28
C ILE A 138 3.85 -7.64 9.01
N PHE A 139 3.87 -7.79 10.34
CA PHE A 139 4.90 -7.20 11.20
C PHE A 139 6.29 -7.82 11.02
N ASP A 140 6.41 -9.15 10.86
CA ASP A 140 7.70 -9.77 10.57
C ASP A 140 8.28 -9.26 9.24
N GLY A 141 7.43 -9.17 8.21
CA GLY A 141 7.80 -8.61 6.92
C GLY A 141 8.23 -7.14 7.03
N CYS A 142 7.50 -6.33 7.79
CA CYS A 142 7.85 -4.94 8.06
C CYS A 142 9.23 -4.83 8.72
N ALA A 143 9.49 -5.59 9.79
CA ALA A 143 10.78 -5.57 10.49
C ALA A 143 11.95 -6.00 9.58
N VAL A 144 11.74 -7.00 8.73
CA VAL A 144 12.76 -7.44 7.75
C VAL A 144 13.03 -6.36 6.70
N LEU A 145 11.99 -5.71 6.17
CA LEU A 145 12.13 -4.62 5.21
C LEU A 145 12.79 -3.39 5.85
N MET A 146 12.46 -3.06 7.10
CA MET A 146 13.11 -2.01 7.87
C MET A 146 14.62 -2.26 8.00
N ARG A 147 15.01 -3.49 8.35
CA ARG A 147 16.42 -3.90 8.42
C ARG A 147 17.12 -3.79 7.07
N ARG A 148 16.46 -4.19 5.98
CA ARG A 148 17.00 -4.12 4.62
C ARG A 148 17.23 -2.66 4.17
N LEU A 149 16.27 -1.78 4.38
CA LEU A 149 16.41 -0.36 4.03
C LEU A 149 17.52 0.30 4.85
N LEU A 150 17.64 -0.02 6.14
CA LEU A 150 18.71 0.47 7.00
C LEU A 150 20.10 0.10 6.45
N GLU A 151 20.30 -1.16 6.08
CA GLU A 151 21.55 -1.65 5.49
C GLU A 151 21.92 -0.93 4.20
N ILE A 152 20.95 -0.77 3.29
CA ILE A 152 21.13 -0.05 2.03
C ILE A 152 21.53 1.41 2.28
N CYS A 153 20.83 2.09 3.20
CA CYS A 153 21.12 3.49 3.52
C CYS A 153 22.50 3.66 4.18
N LEU A 154 22.91 2.73 5.06
CA LEU A 154 24.26 2.70 5.60
C LEU A 154 25.28 2.53 4.48
N ILE A 155 25.15 1.51 3.64
CA ILE A 155 26.09 1.25 2.52
C ILE A 155 26.25 2.51 1.66
N HIS A 156 25.14 3.12 1.22
CA HIS A 156 25.22 4.35 0.41
C HIS A 156 25.85 5.54 1.14
N SER A 157 25.68 5.64 2.47
CA SER A 157 26.33 6.69 3.26
C SER A 157 27.85 6.53 3.24
N TYR A 158 28.33 5.29 3.34
CA TYR A 158 29.76 4.98 3.26
C TYR A 158 30.33 5.22 1.86
N GLU A 159 29.60 4.80 0.82
CA GLU A 159 30.00 5.02 -0.58
C GLU A 159 30.07 6.51 -0.90
N HIS A 160 29.04 7.28 -0.53
CA HIS A 160 28.97 8.72 -0.79
C HIS A 160 30.13 9.49 -0.14
N GLN A 161 30.57 9.03 1.03
CA GLN A 161 31.67 9.64 1.78
C GLN A 161 33.05 9.05 1.45
N GLY A 162 33.14 8.07 0.54
CA GLY A 162 34.39 7.45 0.13
C GLY A 162 35.10 6.65 1.22
N ILE A 163 34.33 6.07 2.16
CA ILE A 163 34.84 5.29 3.30
C ILE A 163 34.39 3.82 3.28
N ASP A 164 33.76 3.36 2.20
CA ASP A 164 33.19 2.02 2.06
C ASP A 164 34.21 0.88 2.16
N ALA A 165 35.48 1.15 1.92
CA ALA A 165 36.57 0.19 2.18
C ALA A 165 36.57 -0.36 3.62
N GLU A 166 36.10 0.42 4.60
CA GLU A 166 36.02 -0.01 6.01
C GLU A 166 34.97 -1.09 6.26
N ILE A 167 33.93 -1.14 5.42
CA ILE A 167 32.81 -2.07 5.51
C ILE A 167 32.83 -3.16 4.42
N ARG A 168 33.94 -3.28 3.69
CA ARG A 168 34.17 -4.35 2.72
C ARG A 168 35.17 -5.39 3.23
N SER A 169 35.03 -6.61 2.73
CA SER A 169 36.00 -7.70 2.89
C SER A 169 35.93 -8.61 1.65
N ASN A 170 37.08 -8.92 1.05
CA ASN A 170 37.18 -9.76 -0.15
C ASN A 170 36.26 -9.34 -1.30
N GLY A 171 36.15 -8.03 -1.54
CA GLY A 171 35.31 -7.46 -2.60
C GLY A 171 33.82 -7.32 -2.27
N ASN A 172 33.34 -7.96 -1.20
CA ASN A 172 31.93 -7.92 -0.77
C ASN A 172 31.73 -7.03 0.45
N TYR A 173 30.50 -6.55 0.67
CA TYR A 173 30.14 -5.89 1.93
C TYR A 173 30.11 -6.91 3.08
N LYS A 174 30.55 -6.46 4.26
CA LYS A 174 30.44 -7.22 5.50
C LYS A 174 28.97 -7.42 5.90
N MET A 175 28.72 -8.31 6.85
CA MET A 175 27.37 -8.49 7.39
C MET A 175 26.90 -7.21 8.09
N LEU A 176 25.59 -6.97 8.10
CA LEU A 176 25.00 -5.79 8.75
C LEU A 176 25.46 -5.59 10.21
N SER A 177 25.74 -6.65 10.97
CA SER A 177 26.31 -6.54 12.33
C SER A 177 27.65 -5.80 12.35
N ASP A 178 28.52 -6.10 11.40
CA ASP A 178 29.85 -5.47 11.30
C ASP A 178 29.74 -4.04 10.78
N ILE A 179 28.81 -3.80 9.84
CA ILE A 179 28.51 -2.45 9.33
C ILE A 179 28.02 -1.56 10.47
N VAL A 180 27.04 -2.03 11.27
CA VAL A 180 26.51 -1.29 12.43
C VAL A 180 27.62 -1.04 13.45
N SER A 181 28.45 -2.04 13.76
CA SER A 181 29.57 -1.89 14.69
C SER A 181 30.56 -0.80 14.25
N ASN A 182 30.91 -0.76 12.96
CA ASN A 182 31.75 0.31 12.43
C ASN A 182 31.01 1.66 12.47
N ALA A 183 29.76 1.72 12.02
CA ALA A 183 28.97 2.96 11.94
C ALA A 183 28.82 3.67 13.28
N THR A 184 28.65 2.92 14.37
CA THR A 184 28.56 3.46 15.73
C THR A 184 29.84 4.18 16.16
N ASN A 185 31.00 3.75 15.67
CA ASN A 185 32.31 4.26 16.07
C ASN A 185 32.99 5.13 15.01
N ASN A 186 32.45 5.19 13.79
CA ASN A 186 33.08 5.87 12.67
C ASN A 186 32.96 7.40 12.79
N SER A 187 34.11 8.08 12.90
CA SER A 187 34.18 9.53 13.05
C SER A 187 33.95 10.30 11.74
N LYS A 188 34.17 9.68 10.58
CA LYS A 188 33.89 10.28 9.27
C LYS A 188 32.41 10.22 8.95
N LEU A 189 31.79 9.04 9.11
CA LEU A 189 30.34 8.87 8.98
C LEU A 189 29.60 9.82 9.92
N SER A 190 30.09 9.92 11.17
CA SER A 190 29.66 10.90 12.16
C SER A 190 28.14 10.94 12.34
N LEU A 191 27.57 9.76 12.66
CA LEU A 191 26.15 9.66 13.00
C LEU A 191 25.85 10.32 14.35
N SER A 192 24.63 10.83 14.49
CA SER A 192 24.12 11.39 15.73
C SER A 192 24.13 10.34 16.85
N ARG A 193 24.25 10.82 18.10
CA ARG A 193 24.26 9.92 19.27
C ARG A 193 23.00 9.05 19.35
N ASN A 194 21.85 9.62 18.98
CA ASN A 194 20.57 8.90 19.00
C ASN A 194 20.55 7.77 17.98
N THR A 195 20.92 8.05 16.72
CA THR A 195 21.01 7.03 15.67
C THR A 195 21.95 5.91 16.08
N LYS A 196 23.14 6.26 16.61
CA LYS A 196 24.11 5.28 17.11
C LYS A 196 23.55 4.34 18.18
N SER A 197 22.67 4.83 19.07
CA SER A 197 22.10 4.01 20.13
C SER A 197 21.01 3.03 19.66
N CYS A 198 20.35 3.27 18.53
CA CYS A 198 19.20 2.48 18.09
C CYS A 198 19.47 1.58 16.86
N LEU A 199 20.61 1.73 16.16
CA LEU A 199 20.94 0.87 15.00
C LEU A 199 20.85 -0.63 15.31
N GLU A 200 21.33 -1.02 16.49
CA GLU A 200 21.34 -2.42 16.92
C GLU A 200 19.93 -2.95 17.18
N ASP A 201 19.02 -2.12 17.67
CA ASP A 201 17.63 -2.51 17.92
C ASP A 201 16.91 -2.84 16.61
N PHE A 202 17.08 -2.02 15.57
CA PHE A 202 16.49 -2.27 14.26
C PHE A 202 17.06 -3.54 13.63
N ARG A 203 18.38 -3.74 13.75
CA ARG A 203 19.08 -4.94 13.26
C ARG A 203 18.57 -6.19 13.97
N ALA A 204 18.48 -6.15 15.31
CA ALA A 204 18.03 -7.27 16.12
C ALA A 204 16.56 -7.62 15.85
N LEU A 205 15.67 -6.62 15.79
CA LEU A 205 14.25 -6.81 15.49
C LEU A 205 14.05 -7.50 14.13
N GLY A 206 14.71 -7.02 13.08
CA GLY A 206 14.65 -7.66 11.77
C GLY A 206 15.27 -9.07 11.75
N ASN A 207 16.35 -9.28 12.51
CA ASN A 207 17.00 -10.59 12.63
C ASN A 207 16.12 -11.62 13.35
N PHE A 208 15.43 -11.22 14.42
CA PHE A 208 14.46 -12.09 15.09
C PHE A 208 13.31 -12.46 14.16
N SER A 209 12.74 -11.46 13.48
CA SER A 209 11.64 -11.65 12.53
C SER A 209 12.01 -12.57 11.35
N ALA A 210 13.27 -12.58 10.93
CA ALA A 210 13.74 -13.42 9.82
C ALA A 210 14.10 -14.86 10.22
N HIS A 211 14.59 -15.08 11.45
CA HIS A 211 15.34 -16.32 11.76
C HIS A 211 14.93 -17.04 13.05
N LYS A 212 14.17 -16.41 13.95
CA LYS A 212 13.78 -17.05 15.21
C LYS A 212 12.48 -17.85 15.02
N ILE A 213 12.60 -19.17 15.15
CA ILE A 213 11.48 -20.13 14.95
C ILE A 213 10.25 -19.83 15.82
N TYR A 214 10.46 -19.45 17.08
CA TYR A 214 9.39 -19.21 18.06
C TYR A 214 9.13 -17.71 18.32
N TYR A 215 9.40 -16.87 17.32
CA TYR A 215 9.20 -15.43 17.40
C TYR A 215 8.39 -14.94 16.20
N ASN A 216 7.42 -14.09 16.49
CA ASN A 216 6.73 -13.27 15.50
C ASN A 216 6.64 -11.87 16.06
N ALA A 217 7.09 -10.89 15.29
CA ALA A 217 6.96 -9.49 15.62
C ALA A 217 5.48 -9.12 15.77
N ARG A 218 5.21 -8.26 16.75
CA ARG A 218 3.87 -7.68 16.97
C ARG A 218 3.90 -6.20 16.65
N ARG A 219 2.70 -5.63 16.47
CA ARG A 219 2.52 -4.18 16.30
C ARG A 219 3.29 -3.37 17.35
N SER A 220 3.21 -3.78 18.61
CA SER A 220 3.88 -3.11 19.74
C SER A 220 5.40 -3.11 19.63
N ASP A 221 6.00 -4.12 18.99
CA ASP A 221 7.45 -4.22 18.87
C ASP A 221 7.97 -3.22 17.84
N ILE A 222 7.23 -3.03 16.73
CA ILE A 222 7.53 -2.00 15.74
C ILE A 222 7.22 -0.62 16.30
N GLN A 223 6.06 -0.42 16.94
CA GLN A 223 5.66 0.88 17.50
C GLN A 223 6.69 1.49 18.46
N LYS A 224 7.39 0.66 19.24
CA LYS A 224 8.45 1.11 20.17
C LYS A 224 9.66 1.73 19.47
N VAL A 225 9.85 1.49 18.17
CA VAL A 225 11.05 1.88 17.43
C VAL A 225 10.77 2.77 16.21
N ILE A 226 9.51 3.04 15.85
CA ILE A 226 9.14 3.76 14.61
C ILE A 226 9.76 5.16 14.57
N LEU A 227 9.70 5.90 15.67
CA LEU A 227 10.16 7.29 15.71
C LEU A 227 11.68 7.36 15.49
N GLU A 228 12.41 6.55 16.23
CA GLU A 228 13.87 6.44 16.15
C GLU A 228 14.29 5.91 14.78
N TYR A 229 13.55 4.94 14.23
CA TYR A 229 13.81 4.39 12.91
C TYR A 229 13.64 5.44 11.83
N ARG A 230 12.54 6.21 11.86
CA ARG A 230 12.31 7.31 10.92
C ARG A 230 13.45 8.33 10.98
N ALA A 231 13.81 8.78 12.18
CA ALA A 231 14.88 9.74 12.38
C ALA A 231 16.25 9.23 11.87
N ALA A 232 16.54 7.95 12.12
CA ALA A 232 17.77 7.31 11.64
C ALA A 232 17.81 7.20 10.10
N ILE A 233 16.71 6.78 9.47
CA ILE A 233 16.63 6.71 8.00
C ILE A 233 16.76 8.10 7.38
N GLU A 234 16.08 9.10 7.92
CA GLU A 234 16.20 10.49 7.47
C GLU A 234 17.65 10.99 7.55
N GLU A 235 18.32 10.81 8.69
CA GLU A 235 19.74 11.17 8.83
C GLU A 235 20.61 10.45 7.78
N LEU A 236 20.40 9.15 7.55
CA LEU A 236 21.16 8.39 6.58
C LEU A 236 20.89 8.84 5.13
N LEU A 237 19.68 9.30 4.81
CA LEU A 237 19.37 9.88 3.50
C LEU A 237 20.10 11.21 3.25
N TYR A 238 20.37 11.99 4.30
CA TYR A 238 21.28 13.13 4.19
C TYR A 238 22.74 12.68 4.06
N LYS A 239 23.18 11.70 4.85
CA LYS A 239 24.56 11.19 4.83
C LYS A 239 24.96 10.50 3.53
N ASN A 240 24.00 9.99 2.78
CA ASN A 240 24.21 9.36 1.48
C ASN A 240 24.02 10.30 0.28
N GLY A 241 23.71 11.57 0.51
CA GLY A 241 23.60 12.62 -0.51
C GLY A 241 22.32 12.57 -1.36
N ILE A 242 21.33 11.76 -0.98
CA ILE A 242 20.01 11.74 -1.63
C ILE A 242 19.19 12.96 -1.20
N LYS A 243 19.19 13.28 0.10
CA LYS A 243 18.62 14.52 0.64
C LYS A 243 19.72 15.58 0.78
N LYS A 244 19.33 16.84 0.57
CA LYS A 244 20.20 18.02 0.63
C LYS A 244 19.79 18.93 1.76
#